data_AF-A0A1V4ABA4-F1
#
_entry.id   AF-A0A1V4ABA4-F1
#
_cell.length_a   1.000
_cell.length_b   1.000
_cell.length_c   1.000
_cell.angle_alpha   90.00
_cell.angle_beta   90.00
_cell.angle_gamma   90.00
#
_symmetry.space_group_name_H-M   'P 1'
#
loop_
_entity.id
_entity.type
_entity.pdbx_description
1 polymer ?
#
loop_
_entity_poly.entity_id
_entity_poly.type
_entity_poly.pdbx_seq_one_letter_code
_entity_poly.pdbx_strand_id
1 'polypeptide(L)'
;MLMATAMAGAVLAVSGVVVGGSAEAATAMAAPAAGWAHVEDFGDLGACQARGQWYLANGGNVQRYECRSAGVWQLWVLTGGS
;
A
#
# COMPACT_ATOMS: atom_id res chain seq x y z
N MET A 1 23.15 51.13 20.68
CA MET A 1 22.60 51.06 22.06
C MET A 1 21.18 50.50 21.91
N LEU A 2 20.72 49.42 22.54
CA LEU A 2 21.11 48.78 23.79
C LEU A 2 21.20 47.25 23.61
N MET A 3 22.12 46.64 24.38
CA MET A 3 22.17 45.22 24.68
C MET A 3 21.05 44.86 25.67
N ALA A 4 20.45 43.68 25.53
CA ALA A 4 19.67 43.06 26.60
C ALA A 4 19.83 41.54 26.52
N THR A 5 20.91 41.05 27.13
CA THR A 5 21.09 39.66 27.54
C THR A 5 20.27 39.44 28.81
N ALA A 6 19.36 38.45 28.80
CA ALA A 6 18.71 37.95 30.01
C ALA A 6 18.79 36.42 30.04
N MET A 7 19.22 35.92 31.19
CA MET A 7 19.67 34.57 31.47
C MET A 7 18.51 33.60 31.74
N ALA A 8 18.77 32.33 31.41
CA ALA A 8 18.33 31.06 32.01
C ALA A 8 17.13 31.03 32.99
N GLY A 9 16.20 30.11 32.72
CA GLY A 9 15.25 29.57 33.69
C GLY A 9 14.65 28.27 33.15
N ALA A 10 14.82 27.19 33.88
CA ALA A 10 14.73 25.82 33.42
C ALA A 10 13.35 25.16 33.66
N VAL A 11 13.29 23.91 33.18
CA VAL A 11 12.49 22.78 33.66
C VAL A 11 11.00 22.72 33.27
N LEU A 12 10.65 21.79 32.38
CA LEU A 12 10.03 20.48 32.69
C LEU A 12 9.31 19.96 31.46
N ALA A 13 9.67 18.73 31.06
CA ALA A 13 8.92 17.94 30.11
C ALA A 13 7.46 17.83 30.57
N VAL A 14 6.55 18.42 29.79
CA VAL A 14 5.15 18.01 29.80
C VAL A 14 4.95 17.13 28.58
N SER A 15 4.65 15.86 28.84
CA SER A 15 4.19 14.89 27.85
C SER A 15 2.82 15.36 27.34
N GLY A 16 2.84 16.35 26.46
CA GLY A 16 1.66 16.86 25.78
C GLY A 16 1.33 15.94 24.61
N VAL A 17 0.34 15.06 24.83
CA VAL A 17 -0.36 14.40 23.75
C VAL A 17 -0.97 15.48 22.84
N VAL A 18 -0.37 15.71 21.68
CA VAL A 18 -0.98 16.51 20.61
C VAL A 18 -1.65 15.53 19.66
N VAL A 19 -2.92 15.27 19.97
CA VAL A 19 -3.93 14.98 18.95
C VAL A 19 -4.00 16.22 18.04
N GLY A 20 -3.71 16.03 16.75
CA GLY A 20 -3.85 17.12 15.77
C GLY A 20 -2.80 17.10 14.68
N GLY A 21 -2.76 16.02 13.91
CA GLY A 21 -2.10 16.01 12.62
C GLY A 21 -2.96 15.19 11.68
N SER A 22 -3.69 15.88 10.80
CA SER A 22 -4.37 15.31 9.64
C SER A 22 -3.34 14.71 8.70
N ALA A 23 -2.68 13.64 9.10
CA ALA A 23 -1.92 12.79 8.21
C ALA A 23 -2.96 11.93 7.52
N GLU A 24 -3.39 12.46 6.38
CA GLU A 24 -3.82 11.75 5.18
C GLU A 24 -3.82 10.25 5.43
N ALA A 25 -5.02 9.68 5.47
CA ALA A 25 -5.21 8.24 5.50
C ALA A 25 -4.36 7.67 4.37
N ALA A 26 -3.14 7.26 4.69
CA ALA A 26 -2.42 6.27 3.95
C ALA A 26 -3.35 5.08 4.07
N THR A 27 -4.23 4.92 3.07
CA THR A 27 -4.82 3.64 2.76
C THR A 27 -3.63 2.71 2.72
N ALA A 28 -3.40 2.03 3.84
CA ALA A 28 -2.48 0.93 3.91
C ALA A 28 -3.02 0.00 2.84
N MET A 29 -2.37 0.02 1.66
CA MET A 29 -2.67 -0.91 0.61
C MET A 29 -2.50 -2.26 1.27
N ALA A 30 -3.63 -2.93 1.51
CA ALA A 30 -3.65 -4.14 2.31
C ALA A 30 -2.57 -5.06 1.75
N ALA A 31 -1.61 -5.44 2.60
CA ALA A 31 -0.57 -6.38 2.21
C ALA A 31 -1.29 -7.58 1.56
N PRO A 32 -0.81 -8.04 0.39
CA PRO A 32 -1.53 -9.04 -0.37
C PRO A 32 -1.81 -10.25 0.53
N ALA A 33 -3.09 -10.64 0.60
CA ALA A 33 -3.49 -11.78 1.40
C ALA A 33 -2.65 -13.01 1.02
N ALA A 34 -2.32 -13.85 2.00
CA ALA A 34 -1.47 -15.02 1.78
C ALA A 34 -1.97 -15.84 0.57
N GLY A 35 -1.05 -16.18 -0.33
CA GLY A 35 -1.33 -16.94 -1.55
C GLY A 35 -1.55 -16.09 -2.82
N TRP A 36 -1.77 -14.77 -2.69
CA TRP A 36 -1.86 -13.88 -3.86
C TRP A 36 -0.46 -13.40 -4.28
N ALA A 37 -0.11 -13.65 -5.53
CA ALA A 37 1.10 -13.15 -6.16
C ALA A 37 0.76 -12.13 -7.24
N HIS A 38 1.47 -11.01 -7.25
CA HIS A 38 1.46 -10.09 -8.39
C HIS A 38 2.23 -10.71 -9.55
N VAL A 39 1.72 -10.52 -10.77
CA VAL A 39 2.27 -11.16 -11.97
C VAL A 39 2.74 -10.13 -12.98
N GLU A 40 1.86 -9.20 -13.35
CA GLU A 40 2.08 -8.28 -14.46
C GLU A 40 1.16 -7.06 -14.34
N ASP A 41 1.59 -5.93 -14.88
CA ASP A 41 0.85 -4.67 -14.92
C ASP A 41 0.38 -4.34 -16.34
N PHE A 42 -0.82 -3.78 -16.44
CA PHE A 42 -1.49 -3.47 -17.70
C PHE A 42 -1.99 -2.03 -17.73
N GLY A 43 -1.96 -1.43 -18.92
CA GLY A 43 -2.60 -0.12 -19.16
C GLY A 43 -4.13 -0.20 -19.29
N ASP A 44 -4.69 -1.40 -19.50
CA ASP A 44 -6.10 -1.62 -19.79
C ASP A 44 -6.66 -2.83 -19.01
N LEU A 45 -7.93 -2.72 -18.59
CA LEU A 45 -8.62 -3.77 -17.84
C LEU A 45 -8.84 -5.03 -18.68
N GLY A 46 -9.18 -4.86 -19.96
CA GLY A 46 -9.41 -5.98 -20.88
C GLY A 46 -8.15 -6.82 -21.08
N ALA A 47 -6.99 -6.18 -21.23
CA ALA A 47 -5.70 -6.87 -21.31
C ALA A 47 -5.39 -7.65 -20.01
N CYS A 48 -5.63 -7.04 -18.84
CA CYS A 48 -5.46 -7.71 -17.55
C CYS A 48 -6.39 -8.93 -17.43
N GLN A 49 -7.66 -8.78 -17.79
CA GLN A 49 -8.63 -9.88 -17.73
C GLN A 49 -8.29 -11.00 -18.71
N ALA A 50 -7.91 -10.67 -19.94
CA ALA A 50 -7.50 -11.66 -20.95
C ALA A 50 -6.29 -12.47 -20.47
N ARG A 51 -5.28 -11.81 -19.88
CA ARG A 51 -4.14 -12.51 -19.29
C ARG A 51 -4.54 -13.34 -18.08
N GLY A 52 -5.39 -12.82 -17.20
CA GLY A 52 -5.88 -13.55 -16.03
C GLY A 52 -6.63 -14.84 -16.40
N GLN A 53 -7.47 -14.79 -17.44
CA GLN A 53 -8.12 -15.96 -18.00
C GLN A 53 -7.12 -16.97 -18.58
N TRP A 54 -6.08 -16.49 -19.25
CA TRP A 54 -5.00 -17.36 -19.72
C TRP A 54 -4.32 -18.09 -18.56
N TYR A 55 -4.09 -17.42 -17.41
CA TYR A 55 -3.53 -18.06 -16.22
C TYR A 55 -4.45 -19.10 -15.58
N LEU A 56 -5.76 -18.90 -15.57
CA LEU A 56 -6.69 -19.94 -15.12
C LEU A 56 -6.65 -21.18 -16.04
N ALA A 57 -6.49 -20.97 -17.35
CA ALA A 57 -6.48 -22.05 -18.33
C ALA A 57 -5.12 -22.77 -18.42
N ASN A 58 -4.00 -22.08 -18.18
CA ASN A 58 -2.65 -22.59 -18.47
C ASN A 58 -1.71 -22.58 -17.24
N GLY A 59 -2.06 -21.86 -16.18
CA GLY A 59 -1.18 -21.56 -15.06
C GLY A 59 -0.96 -22.69 -14.06
N GLY A 60 -1.51 -23.90 -14.31
CA GLY A 60 -1.29 -25.15 -13.57
C GLY A 60 -1.76 -25.17 -12.10
N ASN A 61 -1.30 -24.19 -11.32
CA ASN A 61 -1.53 -24.03 -9.89
C ASN A 61 -2.35 -22.76 -9.57
N VAL A 62 -2.74 -21.98 -10.58
CA VAL A 62 -3.56 -20.78 -10.41
C VAL A 62 -5.01 -21.18 -10.18
N GLN A 63 -5.55 -20.85 -9.01
CA GLN A 63 -6.93 -21.13 -8.64
C GLN A 63 -7.87 -19.96 -8.96
N ARG A 64 -7.38 -18.73 -8.79
CA ARG A 64 -8.12 -17.49 -9.05
C ARG A 64 -7.19 -16.42 -9.59
N TYR A 65 -7.76 -15.45 -10.29
CA TYR A 65 -7.08 -14.21 -10.64
C TYR A 65 -7.95 -13.01 -10.28
N GLU A 66 -7.30 -11.86 -10.08
CA GLU A 66 -7.94 -10.57 -9.85
C GLU A 66 -7.19 -9.48 -10.62
N CYS A 67 -7.95 -8.53 -11.16
CA CYS A 67 -7.42 -7.29 -11.72
C CYS A 67 -7.68 -6.17 -10.73
N ARG A 68 -6.62 -5.60 -10.16
CA ARG A 68 -6.70 -4.55 -9.13
C ARG A 68 -6.23 -3.23 -9.74
N SER A 69 -6.98 -2.14 -9.52
CA SER A 69 -6.60 -0.81 -9.98
C SER A 69 -5.74 -0.12 -8.93
N ALA A 70 -4.50 0.23 -9.29
CA ALA A 70 -3.54 0.92 -8.43
C ALA A 70 -2.75 2.00 -9.20
N GLY A 71 -3.42 2.71 -10.11
CA GLY A 71 -2.80 3.63 -11.09
C GLY A 71 -2.47 2.97 -12.43
N VAL A 72 -2.28 1.65 -12.42
CA VAL A 72 -2.33 0.72 -13.56
C VAL A 72 -3.18 -0.48 -13.16
N TRP A 73 -3.60 -1.29 -14.14
CA TRP A 73 -4.30 -2.55 -13.87
C TRP A 73 -3.32 -3.65 -13.55
N GLN A 74 -3.26 -4.06 -12.29
CA GLN A 74 -2.36 -5.10 -11.84
C GLN A 74 -3.05 -6.46 -11.88
N LEU A 75 -2.43 -7.44 -12.51
CA LEU A 75 -2.87 -8.83 -12.44
C LEU A 75 -2.27 -9.50 -11.22
N TRP A 76 -3.15 -10.01 -10.37
CA TRP A 76 -2.84 -10.82 -9.22
C TRP A 76 -3.40 -12.22 -9.42
N VAL A 77 -2.64 -13.25 -9.08
CA VAL A 77 -3.07 -14.64 -9.15
C VAL A 77 -2.98 -15.28 -7.77
N LEU A 78 -3.99 -16.07 -7.42
CA LEU A 78 -3.99 -16.92 -6.25
C LEU A 78 -3.49 -18.29 -6.65
N THR A 79 -2.31 -18.66 -6.19
CA THR A 79 -1.78 -20.02 -6.40
C THR A 79 -2.13 -20.90 -5.22
N GLY A 80 -2.75 -22.04 -5.48
CA GLY A 80 -3.03 -23.03 -4.44
C GLY A 80 -1.77 -23.82 -4.11
N GLY A 81 -1.27 -23.68 -2.88
CA GLY A 81 -0.32 -24.63 -2.30
C GLY A 81 -1.10 -25.84 -1.79
N SER A 82 -0.76 -27.02 -2.30
CA SER A 82 -1.12 -28.30 -1.66
C SER A 82 -0.12 -28.58 -0.55
#